data_AF-A0A520GWU3-F1
#
_entry.id   AF-A0A520GWU3-F1
#
_cell.length_a   1.000
_cell.length_b   1.000
_cell.length_c   1.000
_cell.angle_alpha   90.00
_cell.angle_beta   90.00
_cell.angle_gamma   90.00
#
_symmetry.space_group_name_H-M   'P 1'
#
loop_
_entity.id
_entity.type
_entity.pdbx_description
1 polymer ?
#
loop_
_entity_poly.entity_id
_entity_poly.type
_entity_poly.pdbx_seq_one_letter_code
_entity_poly.pdbx_strand_id
1 'polypeptide(L)'
;MTRLVLPILLTALSIASAGCSPPSADIAADPSPADNVAAVENAAVAAPAVAAAVPTPAAVADSKAVPSQGALKTFGDWAVGCDNGLRCTLASLLPEAGEADNVTLNIVREGDAETKVYIDSRDEAIRPASLWVDGKQIATKLTPESALAIAKALPAGRRLELRNRKDSAVATISLKGVAAAMRYADAVQGRAGTPDALVATGRSTRVVEAPALPVIVAPAIAGEAAKPTAAQLATMRKQAECDLVD
;
A
#
# COMPACT_ATOMS: atom_id res chain seq x y z
N MET A 1 -76.67 2.46 -10.40
CA MET A 1 -76.11 3.02 -11.65
C MET A 1 -75.06 4.02 -11.20
N THR A 2 -73.77 3.71 -11.21
CA THR A 2 -72.87 3.74 -12.38
C THR A 2 -71.68 2.80 -12.13
N ARG A 3 -71.23 2.13 -13.21
CA ARG A 3 -70.15 1.13 -13.25
C ARG A 3 -68.77 1.77 -13.12
N LEU A 4 -67.80 1.05 -12.54
CA LEU A 4 -66.44 1.03 -13.06
C LEU A 4 -65.78 -0.34 -12.82
N VAL A 5 -65.10 -0.82 -13.85
CA VAL A 5 -64.45 -2.13 -14.00
C VAL A 5 -62.95 -1.88 -14.18
N LEU A 6 -62.13 -2.90 -13.84
CA LEU A 6 -60.72 -3.19 -14.23
C LEU A 6 -59.59 -2.68 -13.29
N PRO A 7 -58.38 -3.29 -13.27
CA PRO A 7 -57.92 -4.65 -13.62
C PRO A 7 -57.18 -5.40 -12.49
N ILE A 8 -56.99 -6.70 -12.70
CA ILE A 8 -56.01 -7.57 -12.02
C ILE A 8 -54.59 -7.15 -12.45
N LEU A 9 -53.72 -6.80 -11.50
CA LEU A 9 -52.27 -6.72 -11.73
C LEU A 9 -51.57 -7.90 -11.04
N LEU A 10 -50.99 -8.76 -11.86
CA LEU A 10 -50.08 -9.84 -11.48
C LEU A 10 -48.68 -9.22 -11.32
N THR A 11 -48.20 -9.05 -10.09
CA THR A 11 -46.81 -8.65 -9.83
C THR A 11 -45.92 -9.90 -9.79
N ALA A 12 -45.09 -10.04 -10.82
CA ALA A 12 -43.99 -11.00 -10.83
C ALA A 12 -42.92 -10.57 -9.81
N LEU A 13 -42.61 -11.45 -8.86
CA LEU A 13 -41.54 -11.29 -7.89
C LEU A 13 -40.21 -11.64 -8.57
N SER A 14 -39.44 -10.64 -8.99
CA SER A 14 -38.09 -10.83 -9.49
C SER A 14 -37.12 -11.09 -8.33
N ILE A 15 -36.58 -12.30 -8.26
CA ILE A 15 -35.48 -12.67 -7.36
C ILE A 15 -34.20 -12.08 -7.95
N ALA A 16 -33.63 -11.07 -7.30
CA ALA A 16 -32.31 -10.56 -7.63
C ALA A 16 -31.25 -11.46 -6.99
N SER A 17 -30.56 -12.27 -7.80
CA SER A 17 -29.37 -13.00 -7.38
C SER A 17 -28.19 -12.02 -7.27
N ALA A 18 -27.68 -11.80 -6.06
CA ALA A 18 -26.42 -11.09 -5.83
C ALA A 18 -25.26 -11.96 -6.33
N GLY A 19 -24.73 -11.64 -7.50
CA GLY A 19 -23.49 -12.25 -8.02
C GLY A 19 -22.28 -11.53 -7.45
N CYS A 20 -21.39 -12.26 -6.77
CA CYS A 20 -20.02 -11.82 -6.53
C CYS A 20 -19.20 -11.99 -7.82
N SER A 21 -19.26 -11.00 -8.71
CA SER A 21 -18.29 -10.83 -9.79
C SER A 21 -17.91 -9.34 -9.88
N PRO A 22 -16.62 -8.98 -9.82
CA PRO A 22 -16.20 -7.68 -10.33
C PRO A 22 -16.31 -7.70 -11.87
N PRO A 23 -16.74 -6.60 -12.51
CA PRO A 23 -16.70 -6.50 -13.97
C PRO A 23 -15.23 -6.55 -14.42
N SER A 24 -14.91 -7.51 -15.29
CA SER A 24 -13.64 -7.51 -16.00
C SER A 24 -13.62 -6.31 -16.93
N ALA A 25 -12.64 -5.42 -16.77
CA ALA A 25 -12.36 -4.42 -17.78
C ALA A 25 -11.91 -5.14 -19.06
N ASP A 26 -12.61 -4.91 -20.16
CA ASP A 26 -12.23 -5.37 -21.48
C ASP A 26 -10.84 -4.83 -21.82
N ILE A 27 -9.85 -5.72 -21.93
CA ILE A 27 -8.55 -5.38 -22.51
C ILE A 27 -8.79 -5.24 -24.02
N ALA A 28 -8.72 -3.99 -24.51
CA ALA A 28 -8.75 -3.71 -25.94
C ALA A 28 -7.59 -4.44 -26.64
N ALA A 29 -7.87 -5.02 -27.81
CA ALA A 29 -6.88 -5.63 -28.67
C ALA A 29 -5.87 -4.58 -29.18
N ASP A 30 -4.60 -4.98 -29.23
CA ASP A 30 -3.50 -4.21 -29.81
C ASP A 30 -3.77 -3.86 -31.28
N PRO A 31 -3.60 -2.60 -31.74
CA PRO A 31 -3.70 -2.28 -33.15
C PRO A 31 -2.47 -2.81 -33.92
N SER A 32 -2.76 -3.58 -34.96
CA SER A 32 -1.82 -4.04 -35.99
C SER A 32 -0.99 -2.89 -36.57
N PRO A 33 0.34 -3.05 -36.79
CA PRO A 33 1.16 -2.03 -37.41
C PRO A 33 1.01 -2.12 -38.93
N ALA A 34 -0.01 -1.48 -39.49
CA ALA A 34 -0.08 -1.18 -40.90
C ALA A 34 -0.59 0.25 -41.07
N ASP A 35 0.32 1.13 -41.50
CA ASP A 35 0.10 2.36 -42.26
C ASP A 35 1.05 3.44 -41.77
N ASN A 36 2.25 3.49 -42.37
CA ASN A 36 3.10 4.69 -42.52
C ASN A 36 4.25 4.35 -43.47
N VAL A 37 3.98 4.33 -44.78
CA VAL A 37 5.03 4.33 -45.81
C VAL A 37 4.95 5.66 -46.54
N ALA A 38 5.63 6.68 -46.00
CA ALA A 38 5.97 7.87 -46.76
C ALA A 38 7.21 7.55 -47.60
N ALA A 39 7.13 7.84 -48.90
CA ALA A 39 8.19 7.64 -49.87
C ALA A 39 9.47 8.39 -49.48
N VAL A 40 10.61 7.71 -49.59
CA VAL A 40 11.94 8.34 -49.58
C VAL A 40 12.70 7.86 -50.81
N GLU A 41 13.20 8.83 -51.56
CA GLU A 41 13.92 8.71 -52.83
C GLU A 41 15.15 7.78 -52.79
N ASN A 42 15.40 7.16 -53.94
CA ASN A 42 16.57 6.32 -54.23
C ASN A 42 17.89 7.07 -53.99
N ALA A 43 18.69 6.61 -53.02
CA ALA A 43 20.11 6.89 -52.92
C ALA A 43 20.91 5.58 -52.91
N ALA A 44 22.06 5.59 -53.60
CA ALA A 44 22.83 4.43 -54.03
C ALA A 44 23.22 3.44 -52.90
N VAL A 45 23.15 2.15 -53.23
CA VAL A 45 23.48 1.02 -52.36
C VAL A 45 25.00 0.97 -52.11
N ALA A 46 25.41 1.30 -50.89
CA ALA A 46 26.72 0.94 -50.36
C ALA A 46 26.66 -0.48 -49.76
N ALA A 47 27.75 -1.25 -49.91
CA ALA A 47 27.88 -2.63 -49.45
C ALA A 47 27.48 -2.83 -47.97
N PRO A 48 26.93 -3.99 -47.58
CA PRO A 48 26.44 -4.19 -46.22
C PRO A 48 27.62 -4.19 -45.24
N ALA A 49 27.65 -3.19 -44.37
CA ALA A 49 28.48 -3.24 -43.18
C ALA A 49 27.95 -4.39 -42.30
N VAL A 50 28.87 -5.25 -41.85
CA VAL A 50 28.56 -6.33 -40.90
C VAL A 50 27.90 -5.70 -39.68
N ALA A 51 26.61 -5.98 -39.47
CA ALA A 51 25.90 -5.50 -38.29
C ALA A 51 26.60 -6.05 -37.04
N ALA A 52 27.17 -5.16 -36.23
CA ALA A 52 27.70 -5.52 -34.94
C ALA A 52 26.56 -6.15 -34.12
N ALA A 53 26.79 -7.35 -33.59
CA ALA A 53 25.83 -8.04 -32.74
C ALA A 53 25.49 -7.13 -31.55
N VAL A 54 24.22 -6.74 -31.43
CA VAL A 54 23.72 -6.10 -30.21
C VAL A 54 23.87 -7.10 -29.07
N PRO A 55 24.55 -6.76 -27.97
CA PRO A 55 24.68 -7.67 -26.84
C PRO A 55 23.29 -7.97 -26.30
N THR A 56 22.93 -9.26 -26.29
CA THR A 56 21.69 -9.72 -25.67
C THR A 56 21.74 -9.36 -24.17
N PRO A 57 20.70 -8.71 -23.60
CA PRO A 57 20.67 -8.43 -22.17
C PRO A 57 20.86 -9.73 -21.38
N ALA A 58 21.82 -9.73 -20.45
CA ALA A 58 22.01 -10.87 -19.56
C ALA A 58 20.72 -11.13 -18.77
N ALA A 59 20.28 -12.38 -18.71
CA ALA A 59 19.10 -12.76 -17.95
C ALA A 59 19.33 -12.46 -16.46
N VAL A 60 18.42 -11.72 -15.84
CA VAL A 60 18.46 -11.44 -14.39
C VAL A 60 18.19 -12.75 -13.65
N ALA A 61 19.15 -13.18 -12.83
CA ALA A 61 19.04 -14.41 -12.06
C ALA A 61 18.22 -14.19 -10.77
N ASP A 62 17.46 -15.21 -10.40
CA ASP A 62 16.74 -15.24 -9.13
C ASP A 62 17.72 -15.24 -7.95
N SER A 63 17.49 -14.37 -6.97
CA SER A 63 18.36 -14.22 -5.81
C SER A 63 18.30 -15.39 -4.85
N LYS A 64 17.30 -16.28 -4.97
CA LYS A 64 17.03 -17.41 -4.07
C LYS A 64 16.97 -16.99 -2.59
N ALA A 65 16.55 -15.75 -2.34
CA ALA A 65 16.47 -15.20 -1.00
C ALA A 65 15.40 -15.95 -0.20
N VAL A 66 15.76 -16.40 1.00
CA VAL A 66 14.82 -17.03 1.93
C VAL A 66 14.05 -15.92 2.64
N PRO A 67 12.70 -15.86 2.52
CA PRO A 67 11.93 -14.88 3.26
C PRO A 67 12.09 -15.10 4.76
N SER A 68 12.57 -14.07 5.46
CA SER A 68 12.54 -13.99 6.91
C SER A 68 11.52 -12.93 7.30
N GLN A 69 10.52 -13.30 8.10
CA GLN A 69 9.62 -12.30 8.66
C GLN A 69 10.37 -11.54 9.76
N GLY A 70 10.38 -10.21 9.67
CA GLY A 70 10.91 -9.39 10.76
C GLY A 70 10.03 -9.53 12.00
N ALA A 71 10.64 -9.36 13.18
CA ALA A 71 9.90 -9.37 14.43
C ALA A 71 8.92 -8.18 14.47
N LEU A 72 7.64 -8.47 14.73
CA LEU A 72 6.65 -7.46 15.09
C LEU A 72 6.81 -7.14 16.57
N LYS A 73 6.88 -5.85 16.90
CA LYS A 73 6.98 -5.36 18.28
C LYS A 73 5.87 -4.35 18.56
N THR A 74 5.35 -4.38 19.79
CA THR A 74 4.37 -3.40 20.25
C THR A 74 4.97 -2.56 21.37
N PHE A 75 4.80 -1.25 21.26
CA PHE A 75 5.23 -0.25 22.23
C PHE A 75 4.06 0.66 22.55
N GLY A 76 3.43 0.47 23.72
CA GLY A 76 2.21 1.21 24.05
C GLY A 76 1.13 0.97 23.01
N ASP A 77 0.67 2.03 22.37
CA ASP A 77 -0.44 2.02 21.41
C ASP A 77 0.09 2.00 19.97
N TRP A 78 1.31 1.47 19.76
CA TRP A 78 1.99 1.43 18.46
C TRP A 78 2.60 0.06 18.20
N ALA A 79 2.44 -0.46 16.99
CA ALA A 79 3.15 -1.64 16.52
C ALA A 79 4.20 -1.23 15.47
N VAL A 80 5.32 -1.96 15.41
CA VAL A 80 6.38 -1.76 14.42
C VAL A 80 6.92 -3.10 13.93
N GLY A 81 7.10 -3.20 12.62
CA GLY A 81 7.77 -4.32 11.96
C GLY A 81 8.63 -3.81 10.81
N CYS A 82 9.71 -4.54 10.51
CA CYS A 82 10.60 -4.21 9.40
C CYS A 82 10.79 -5.43 8.49
N ASP A 83 10.98 -5.22 7.20
CA ASP A 83 11.27 -6.28 6.23
C ASP A 83 12.77 -6.40 5.92
N ASN A 84 13.12 -7.30 4.99
CA ASN A 84 14.50 -7.57 4.57
C ASN A 84 15.19 -6.37 3.89
N GLY A 85 14.42 -5.44 3.30
CA GLY A 85 14.92 -4.19 2.72
C GLY A 85 15.18 -3.12 3.78
N LEU A 86 15.05 -3.47 5.07
CA LEU A 86 15.03 -2.55 6.19
C LEU A 86 13.94 -1.47 6.08
N ARG A 87 12.88 -1.72 5.30
CA ARG A 87 11.68 -0.89 5.34
C ARG A 87 10.95 -1.21 6.63
N CYS A 88 10.83 -0.22 7.50
CA CYS A 88 10.12 -0.32 8.76
C CYS A 88 8.76 0.39 8.66
N THR A 89 7.69 -0.32 9.00
CA THR A 89 6.34 0.25 9.12
C THR A 89 5.96 0.31 10.60
N LEU A 90 5.55 1.49 11.05
CA LEU A 90 4.97 1.74 12.36
C LEU A 90 3.49 2.09 12.18
N ALA A 91 2.61 1.45 12.94
CA ALA A 91 1.17 1.68 12.89
C ALA A 91 0.66 2.02 14.29
N SER A 92 -0.15 3.07 14.42
CA SER A 92 -0.92 3.30 15.64
C SER A 92 -2.00 2.23 15.76
N LEU A 93 -2.20 1.71 16.97
CA LEU A 93 -3.23 0.75 17.29
C LEU A 93 -4.48 1.48 17.78
N LEU A 94 -5.64 0.96 17.38
CA LEU A 94 -6.90 1.38 17.96
C LEU A 94 -7.01 0.82 19.39
N PRO A 95 -7.65 1.54 20.33
CA PRO A 95 -7.89 1.01 21.66
C PRO A 95 -8.79 -0.23 21.61
N GLU A 96 -8.47 -1.21 22.45
CA GLU A 96 -9.23 -2.47 22.58
C GLU A 96 -10.67 -2.26 23.10
N ALA A 97 -10.93 -1.13 23.77
CA ALA A 97 -12.24 -0.79 24.31
C ALA A 97 -12.52 0.72 24.18
N GLY A 98 -13.76 1.05 23.82
CA GLY A 98 -14.27 2.42 23.68
C GLY A 98 -14.60 2.80 22.23
N GLU A 99 -15.22 3.98 22.06
CA GLU A 99 -15.41 4.60 20.75
C GLU A 99 -14.07 5.22 20.33
N ALA A 100 -13.36 4.55 19.43
CA ALA A 100 -12.25 5.16 18.72
C ALA A 100 -12.76 5.76 17.42
N ASP A 101 -12.24 6.94 17.06
CA ASP A 101 -12.24 7.37 15.67
C ASP A 101 -11.51 6.24 14.92
N ASN A 102 -12.17 5.53 13.99
CA ASN A 102 -11.64 4.36 13.26
C ASN A 102 -10.52 4.78 12.28
N VAL A 103 -9.47 5.40 12.83
CA VAL A 103 -8.41 6.13 12.17
C VAL A 103 -7.10 5.65 12.76
N THR A 104 -6.17 5.30 11.88
CA THR A 104 -4.80 4.97 12.25
C THR A 104 -3.83 5.90 11.54
N LEU A 105 -2.73 6.21 12.21
CA LEU A 105 -1.57 6.82 11.59
C LEU A 105 -0.53 5.74 11.35
N ASN A 106 -0.03 5.72 10.13
CA ASN A 106 1.04 4.83 9.73
C ASN A 106 2.25 5.64 9.27
N ILE A 107 3.43 5.19 9.68
CA ILE A 107 4.71 5.79 9.38
C ILE A 107 5.57 4.72 8.75
N VAL A 108 5.97 4.93 7.51
CA VAL A 108 6.92 4.06 6.82
C VAL A 108 8.25 4.77 6.75
N ARG A 109 9.29 4.07 7.19
CA ARG A 109 10.68 4.48 7.05
C ARG A 109 11.36 3.48 6.13
N GLU A 110 11.66 3.91 4.91
CA GLU A 110 12.37 3.08 3.94
C GLU A 110 13.83 2.86 4.39
N GLY A 111 14.47 1.81 3.85
CA GLY A 111 15.86 1.47 4.18
C GLY A 111 16.86 2.59 3.86
N ASP A 112 16.55 3.44 2.88
CA ASP A 112 17.34 4.61 2.45
C ASP A 112 17.04 5.90 3.23
N ALA A 113 16.25 5.80 4.30
CA ALA A 113 15.76 6.89 5.13
C ALA A 113 14.63 7.77 4.56
N GLU A 114 14.06 7.46 3.39
CA GLU A 114 12.81 8.09 2.96
C GLU A 114 11.71 7.83 4.01
N THR A 115 10.94 8.85 4.35
CA THR A 115 9.86 8.75 5.36
C THR A 115 8.54 9.11 4.74
N LYS A 116 7.56 8.23 4.88
CA LYS A 116 6.19 8.39 4.42
C LYS A 116 5.27 8.33 5.64
N VAL A 117 4.22 9.15 5.61
CA VAL A 117 3.20 9.19 6.65
C VAL A 117 1.84 9.15 5.95
N TYR A 118 0.96 8.26 6.40
CA TYR A 118 -0.37 8.11 5.85
C TYR A 118 -1.38 7.89 6.98
N ILE A 119 -2.61 8.30 6.71
CA ILE A 119 -3.74 8.19 7.63
C ILE A 119 -4.74 7.27 6.96
N ASP A 120 -5.03 6.16 7.61
CA ASP A 120 -6.04 5.21 7.16
C ASP A 120 -7.30 5.41 8.00
N SER A 121 -8.43 5.66 7.34
CA SER A 121 -9.74 5.85 7.95
C SER A 121 -10.80 5.07 7.18
N ARG A 122 -11.75 4.47 7.89
CA ARG A 122 -12.96 3.90 7.26
C ARG A 122 -14.05 4.95 6.99
N ASP A 123 -13.89 6.14 7.56
CA ASP A 123 -14.80 7.28 7.36
C ASP A 123 -14.16 8.29 6.39
N GLU A 124 -14.76 8.43 5.21
CA GLU A 124 -14.35 9.37 4.16
C GLU A 124 -14.50 10.84 4.56
N ALA A 125 -15.29 11.15 5.60
CA ALA A 125 -15.42 12.49 6.14
C ALA A 125 -14.13 12.97 6.85
N ILE A 126 -13.27 12.03 7.26
CA ILE A 126 -12.00 12.32 7.94
C ILE A 126 -10.96 12.77 6.90
N ARG A 127 -11.02 14.07 6.59
CA ARG A 127 -10.04 14.76 5.73
C ARG A 127 -9.34 15.86 6.53
N PRO A 128 -8.21 15.56 7.20
CA PRO A 128 -7.51 16.55 7.98
C PRO A 128 -6.99 17.68 7.11
N ALA A 129 -7.29 18.91 7.52
CA ALA A 129 -6.69 20.12 7.01
C ALA A 129 -5.51 20.59 7.86
N SER A 130 -5.23 19.97 9.01
CA SER A 130 -4.03 20.23 9.80
C SER A 130 -3.79 19.12 10.81
N LEU A 131 -2.55 19.00 11.25
CA LEU A 131 -2.10 18.05 12.26
C LEU A 131 -1.55 18.82 13.46
N TRP A 132 -1.97 18.43 14.65
CA TRP A 132 -1.64 19.10 15.90
C TRP A 132 -1.17 18.11 16.94
N VAL A 133 -0.05 18.40 17.60
CA VAL A 133 0.47 17.58 18.70
C VAL A 133 0.36 18.37 19.98
N ASP A 134 -0.37 17.85 20.96
CA ASP A 134 -0.60 18.48 22.27
C ASP A 134 -1.00 19.97 22.16
N GLY A 135 -1.87 20.29 21.19
CA GLY A 135 -2.34 21.66 20.95
C GLY A 135 -1.39 22.58 20.17
N LYS A 136 -0.23 22.09 19.71
CA LYS A 136 0.68 22.80 18.80
C LYS A 136 0.50 22.28 17.37
N GLN A 137 0.27 23.18 16.42
CA GLN A 137 0.22 22.79 15.00
C GLN A 137 1.60 22.33 14.53
N ILE A 138 1.67 21.12 13.98
CA ILE A 138 2.89 20.54 13.41
C ILE A 138 2.87 20.53 11.88
N ALA A 139 1.68 20.57 11.27
CA ALA A 139 1.54 20.70 9.83
C ALA A 139 0.19 21.34 9.43
N THR A 140 0.22 22.10 8.34
CA THR A 140 -0.97 22.65 7.66
C THR A 140 -1.57 21.67 6.64
N LYS A 141 -0.87 20.59 6.30
CA LYS A 141 -1.39 19.46 5.51
C LYS A 141 -0.43 18.28 5.62
N LEU A 142 -0.97 17.07 5.53
CA LEU A 142 -0.16 15.89 5.26
C LEU A 142 0.16 15.84 3.77
N THR A 143 1.44 15.97 3.42
CA THR A 143 1.98 15.82 2.07
C THR A 143 3.26 14.97 2.13
N PRO A 144 3.74 14.42 1.01
CA PRO A 144 5.01 13.70 0.98
C PRO A 144 6.17 14.52 1.54
N GLU A 145 6.22 15.82 1.27
CA GLU A 145 7.29 16.72 1.70
C GLU A 145 7.26 17.01 3.21
N SER A 146 6.06 17.00 3.83
CA SER A 146 5.91 17.23 5.27
C SER A 146 6.10 15.97 6.12
N ALA A 147 6.12 14.78 5.50
CA ALA A 147 6.11 13.49 6.19
C ALA A 147 7.26 13.34 7.22
N LEU A 148 8.50 13.66 6.84
CA LEU A 148 9.65 13.56 7.76
C LEU A 148 9.52 14.52 8.95
N ALA A 149 9.08 15.77 8.70
CA ALA A 149 8.91 16.77 9.74
C ALA A 149 7.80 16.38 10.71
N ILE A 150 6.68 15.85 10.19
CA ILE A 150 5.58 15.30 10.98
C ILE A 150 6.08 14.15 11.85
N ALA A 151 6.74 13.15 11.26
CA ALA A 151 7.25 12.00 12.00
C ALA A 151 8.20 12.43 13.13
N LYS A 152 9.10 13.40 12.88
CA LYS A 152 10.01 13.94 13.91
C LYS A 152 9.31 14.71 15.03
N ALA A 153 8.09 15.21 14.82
CA ALA A 153 7.36 15.97 15.84
C ALA A 153 6.58 15.09 16.83
N LEU A 154 6.18 13.87 16.43
CA LEU A 154 5.36 12.97 17.24
C LEU A 154 6.02 12.50 18.55
N PRO A 155 7.32 12.13 18.59
CA PRO A 155 7.96 11.56 19.79
C PRO A 155 7.90 12.42 21.04
N ALA A 156 7.74 13.74 20.89
CA ALA A 156 7.66 14.70 21.99
C ALA A 156 6.23 14.88 22.54
N GLY A 157 5.22 14.36 21.84
CA GLY A 157 3.81 14.55 22.17
C GLY A 157 3.18 13.36 22.88
N ARG A 158 1.96 13.59 23.37
CA ARG A 158 1.10 12.55 23.95
C ARG A 158 -0.09 12.22 23.05
N ARG A 159 -0.56 13.20 22.28
CA ARG A 159 -1.76 13.08 21.46
C ARG A 159 -1.61 13.83 20.14
N LEU A 160 -1.96 13.17 19.05
CA LEU A 160 -2.13 13.78 17.75
C LEU A 160 -3.61 14.06 17.50
N GLU A 161 -3.93 15.30 17.16
CA GLU A 161 -5.26 15.71 16.72
C GLU A 161 -5.23 15.96 15.21
N LEU A 162 -6.18 15.33 14.51
CA LEU A 162 -6.50 15.62 13.13
C LEU A 162 -7.60 16.66 13.12
N ARG A 163 -7.36 17.84 12.52
CA ARG A 163 -8.36 18.92 12.50
C ARG A 163 -8.81 19.25 11.09
N ASN A 164 -10.10 19.56 10.94
CA ASN A 164 -10.67 19.98 9.66
C ASN A 164 -10.41 21.48 9.37
N ARG A 165 -10.93 22.00 8.25
CA ARG A 165 -10.76 23.41 7.84
C ARG A 165 -11.41 24.43 8.78
N LYS A 166 -12.34 24.00 9.64
CA LYS A 166 -12.99 24.82 10.67
C LYS A 166 -12.25 24.75 12.03
N ASP A 167 -11.04 24.18 12.04
CA ASP A 167 -10.22 23.94 13.24
C ASP A 167 -10.89 23.06 14.30
N SER A 168 -11.90 22.27 13.91
CA SER A 168 -12.49 21.26 14.79
C SER A 168 -11.72 19.94 14.70
N ALA A 169 -11.42 19.32 15.84
CA ALA A 169 -10.86 17.97 15.88
C ALA A 169 -11.85 16.97 15.30
N VAL A 170 -11.41 16.22 14.28
CA VAL A 170 -12.18 15.17 13.61
C VAL A 170 -11.67 13.77 13.93
N ALA A 171 -10.43 13.67 14.43
CA ALA A 171 -9.95 12.43 15.02
C ALA A 171 -8.83 12.70 16.04
N THR A 172 -8.66 11.77 16.97
CA THR A 172 -7.56 11.77 17.94
C THR A 172 -6.79 10.45 17.91
N ILE A 173 -5.47 10.52 17.85
CA ILE A 173 -4.58 9.35 17.88
C ILE A 173 -3.63 9.46 19.08
N SER A 174 -3.49 8.37 19.83
CA SER A 174 -2.53 8.27 20.94
C SER A 174 -1.10 8.22 20.42
N LEU A 175 -0.19 8.98 21.05
CA LEU A 175 1.25 8.94 20.77
C LEU A 175 2.02 8.12 21.82
N LYS A 176 1.31 7.42 22.71
CA LYS A 176 1.92 6.58 23.74
C LYS A 176 2.73 5.45 23.09
N GLY A 177 4.05 5.55 23.19
CA GLY A 177 4.98 4.55 22.69
C GLY A 177 5.53 4.80 21.28
N VAL A 178 5.08 5.86 20.57
CA VAL A 178 5.59 6.20 19.23
C VAL A 178 7.10 6.44 19.24
N ALA A 179 7.64 7.10 20.26
CA ALA A 179 9.06 7.36 20.40
C ALA A 179 9.87 6.05 20.54
N ALA A 180 9.36 5.07 21.29
CA ALA A 180 10.02 3.78 21.47
C ALA A 180 9.99 2.95 20.18
N ALA A 181 8.84 2.95 19.48
CA ALA A 181 8.71 2.30 18.18
C ALA A 181 9.66 2.89 17.12
N MET A 182 9.79 4.23 17.06
CA MET A 182 10.74 4.89 16.17
C MET A 182 12.20 4.60 16.54
N ARG A 183 12.54 4.54 17.83
CA ARG A 183 13.89 4.12 18.27
C ARG A 183 14.20 2.68 17.89
N TYR A 184 13.21 1.80 17.94
CA TYR A 184 13.37 0.43 17.44
C TYR A 184 13.68 0.41 15.95
N ALA A 185 12.93 1.18 15.14
CA ALA A 185 13.23 1.32 13.71
C ALA A 185 14.64 1.90 13.47
N ASP A 186 15.03 2.97 14.17
CA ASP A 186 16.38 3.54 14.10
C ASP A 186 17.46 2.49 14.42
N ALA A 187 17.24 1.63 15.41
CA ALA A 187 18.17 0.57 15.80
C ALA A 187 18.25 -0.56 14.75
N VAL A 188 17.11 -1.04 14.26
CA VAL A 188 17.04 -2.10 13.23
C VAL A 188 17.69 -1.64 11.93
N GLN A 189 17.47 -0.38 11.55
CA GLN A 189 18.11 0.21 10.37
C GLN A 189 19.60 0.54 10.60
N GLY A 190 20.13 0.39 11.81
CA GLY A 190 21.52 0.75 12.13
C GLY A 190 21.79 2.27 12.16
N ARG A 191 20.74 3.09 12.21
CA ARG A 191 20.76 4.56 12.18
C ARG A 191 20.87 5.20 13.56
N ALA A 192 20.60 4.47 14.64
CA ALA A 192 20.74 5.01 15.99
C ALA A 192 22.14 5.63 16.22
N GLY A 193 22.17 6.87 16.70
CA GLY A 193 23.37 7.67 16.94
C GLY A 193 23.86 8.49 15.74
N THR A 194 23.20 8.42 14.58
CA THR A 194 23.49 9.25 13.40
C THR A 194 22.57 10.50 13.36
N PRO A 195 22.88 11.52 12.54
CA PRO A 195 21.98 12.65 12.33
C PRO A 195 20.65 12.30 11.62
N ASP A 196 20.61 11.17 10.90
CA ASP A 196 19.47 10.80 10.07
C ASP A 196 18.36 10.03 10.83
N ALA A 197 18.66 9.52 12.03
CA ALA A 197 17.70 8.85 12.91
C ALA A 197 16.45 9.70 13.18
N LEU A 198 15.29 9.05 13.34
CA LEU A 198 14.02 9.70 13.68
C LEU A 198 14.03 10.22 15.11
N VAL A 199 14.51 9.42 16.07
CA VAL A 199 14.50 9.74 17.50
C VAL A 199 15.88 9.61 18.13
N ALA A 200 16.61 8.54 17.84
CA ALA A 200 17.91 8.27 18.44
C ALA A 200 19.03 9.03 17.70
N THR A 201 18.92 10.35 17.58
CA THR A 201 19.90 11.16 16.85
C THR A 201 21.25 11.25 17.55
N GLY A 202 22.30 11.49 16.78
CA GLY A 202 23.65 11.70 17.31
C GLY A 202 24.62 12.25 16.26
N ARG A 203 25.91 12.15 16.55
CA ARG A 203 27.00 12.73 15.74
C ARG A 203 27.80 11.68 14.96
N SER A 204 27.36 10.43 14.95
CA SER A 204 28.02 9.38 14.18
C SER A 204 28.00 9.72 12.70
N THR A 205 29.15 9.60 12.03
CA THR A 205 29.31 9.80 10.59
C THR A 205 29.19 8.49 9.79
N ARG A 206 28.73 7.42 10.44
CA ARG A 206 28.50 6.13 9.78
C ARG A 206 27.52 6.31 8.63
N VAL A 207 27.89 5.82 7.46
CA VAL A 207 26.99 5.69 6.31
C VAL A 207 26.14 4.44 6.52
N VAL A 208 24.82 4.61 6.44
CA VAL A 208 23.85 3.51 6.50
C VAL A 208 23.26 3.35 5.11
N GLU A 209 23.65 2.28 4.43
CA GLU A 209 23.19 1.94 3.08
C GLU A 209 21.96 1.03 3.15
N ALA A 210 21.00 1.27 2.24
CA ALA A 210 19.85 0.40 2.10
C ALA A 210 20.28 -0.94 1.48
N PRO A 211 19.83 -2.09 2.01
CA PRO A 211 20.10 -3.37 1.38
C PRO A 211 19.51 -3.45 -0.02
N ALA A 212 20.21 -4.12 -0.94
CA ALA A 212 19.63 -4.48 -2.23
C ALA A 212 18.44 -5.43 -2.00
N LEU A 213 17.30 -5.12 -2.64
CA LEU A 213 16.12 -5.97 -2.56
C LEU A 213 16.33 -7.28 -3.35
N PRO A 214 15.80 -8.41 -2.87
CA PRO A 214 15.93 -9.67 -3.58
C PRO A 214 15.13 -9.67 -4.89
N VAL A 215 15.73 -10.22 -5.94
CA VAL A 215 15.05 -10.48 -7.21
C VAL A 215 14.37 -11.84 -7.14
N ILE A 216 13.05 -11.85 -7.32
CA ILE A 216 12.25 -13.06 -7.43
C ILE A 216 11.88 -13.26 -8.90
N VAL A 217 12.38 -14.31 -9.53
CA VAL A 217 12.01 -14.68 -10.89
C VAL A 217 10.85 -15.65 -10.81
N ALA A 218 9.67 -15.21 -11.24
CA ALA A 218 8.52 -16.08 -11.34
C ALA A 218 8.82 -17.22 -12.33
N PRO A 219 8.55 -18.49 -11.97
CA PRO A 219 8.68 -19.58 -12.92
C PRO A 219 7.69 -19.34 -14.07
N ALA A 220 8.15 -19.58 -15.31
CA ALA A 220 7.25 -19.58 -16.46
C ALA A 220 6.22 -20.70 -16.27
N ILE A 221 4.94 -20.34 -16.21
CA ILE A 221 3.86 -21.32 -16.22
C ILE A 221 3.84 -21.94 -17.62
N ALA A 222 4.13 -23.23 -17.71
CA ALA A 222 4.15 -23.97 -18.95
C ALA A 222 3.20 -25.17 -18.89
N GLY A 223 2.66 -25.55 -20.04
CA GLY A 223 1.70 -26.66 -20.19
C GLY A 223 0.24 -26.21 -20.28
N GLU A 224 -0.66 -27.18 -20.42
CA GLU A 224 -2.11 -26.94 -20.47
C GLU A 224 -2.66 -26.75 -19.05
N ALA A 225 -3.50 -25.73 -18.86
CA ALA A 225 -4.14 -25.48 -17.58
C ALA A 225 -5.06 -26.66 -17.21
N ALA A 226 -4.79 -27.30 -16.08
CA ALA A 226 -5.64 -28.38 -15.58
C ALA A 226 -7.03 -27.82 -15.20
N LYS A 227 -8.09 -28.46 -15.69
CA LYS A 227 -9.46 -28.16 -15.26
C LYS A 227 -9.71 -28.82 -13.89
N PRO A 228 -10.13 -28.06 -12.85
CA PRO A 228 -10.49 -28.64 -11.57
C PRO A 228 -11.59 -29.70 -11.75
N THR A 229 -11.43 -30.85 -11.09
CA THR A 229 -12.46 -31.90 -11.06
C THR A 229 -13.71 -31.42 -10.30
N ALA A 230 -14.85 -32.06 -10.52
CA ALA A 230 -16.08 -31.76 -9.77
C ALA A 230 -15.89 -31.90 -8.25
N ALA A 231 -15.09 -32.87 -7.81
CA ALA A 231 -14.75 -33.06 -6.40
C ALA A 231 -13.87 -31.92 -5.85
N GLN A 232 -12.85 -31.47 -6.60
CA GLN A 232 -12.04 -30.31 -6.20
C GLN A 232 -12.87 -29.04 -6.15
N LEU A 233 -13.78 -28.83 -7.11
CA LEU A 233 -14.72 -27.71 -7.09
C LEU A 233 -15.66 -27.78 -5.89
N ALA A 234 -16.15 -28.96 -5.52
CA ALA A 234 -16.98 -29.13 -4.32
C ALA A 234 -16.20 -28.81 -3.03
N THR A 235 -14.95 -29.27 -2.92
CA THR A 235 -14.07 -28.94 -1.79
C THR A 235 -13.77 -27.45 -1.71
N MET A 236 -13.41 -26.83 -2.84
CA MET A 236 -13.14 -25.39 -2.91
C MET A 236 -14.37 -24.56 -2.52
N ARG A 237 -15.57 -24.96 -2.99
CA ARG A 237 -16.83 -24.33 -2.60
C ARG A 237 -17.09 -24.45 -1.10
N LYS A 238 -16.93 -25.65 -0.55
CA LYS A 238 -17.07 -25.89 0.89
C LYS A 238 -16.06 -25.09 1.72
N GLN A 239 -14.83 -24.91 1.23
CA GLN A 239 -13.82 -24.10 1.90
C GLN A 239 -14.06 -22.59 1.76
N ALA A 240 -14.70 -22.18 0.68
CA ALA A 240 -15.04 -20.79 0.39
C ALA A 240 -16.39 -20.35 0.97
N GLU A 241 -17.15 -21.26 1.57
CA GLU A 241 -18.28 -20.91 2.43
C GLU A 241 -17.72 -20.12 3.63
N CYS A 242 -17.69 -18.79 3.49
CA CYS A 242 -17.55 -17.88 4.61
C CYS A 242 -18.72 -18.15 5.55
N ASP A 243 -18.46 -18.69 6.75
CA ASP A 243 -19.42 -18.73 7.85
C ASP A 243 -19.78 -17.28 8.24
N LEU A 244 -20.64 -16.64 7.47
CA LEU A 244 -21.42 -15.50 7.95
C LEU A 244 -22.54 -16.11 8.77
N VAL A 245 -22.28 -16.24 10.06
CA VAL A 245 -23.30 -16.53 11.06
C VAL A 245 -24.31 -15.38 11.00
N ASP A 246 -25.54 -15.70 10.60
CA ASP A 246 -26.70 -14.78 10.62
C ASP A 246 -26.92 -14.13 12.00
#